data_AF-S4PJN2-F1
#
_entry.id   AF-S4PJN2-F1
#
_cell.length_a   1.000
_cell.length_b   1.000
_cell.length_c   1.000
_cell.angle_alpha   90.00
_cell.angle_beta   90.00
_cell.angle_gamma   90.00
#
_symmetry.space_group_name_H-M   'P 1'
#
loop_
_entity.id
_entity.type
_entity.pdbx_description
1 polymer ?
#
loop_
_entity_poly.entity_id
_entity_poly.type
_entity_poly.pdbx_seq_one_letter_code
_entity_poly.pdbx_strand_id
1 'polypeptide(L)'
;MITYDPNYNYEDDEEGGGGEDEEMEDESFEPEAYPESDSEEYSDDDDMSWKVRRAAAKCLESVITTRHELLAEMYQTVSPALIARFKEREENVKCDILSAYTALLRATRPPPALQAPIAPSDDSPQALLLQRVPGLVRGALRVIRGRSVR
;
A
#
# COMPACT_ATOMS: atom_id res chain seq x y z
N MET A 1 -6.73 -5.39 3.34
CA MET A 1 -7.33 -5.19 1.99
C MET A 1 -6.43 -4.41 1.05
N ILE A 2 -6.00 -3.18 1.35
CA ILE A 2 -5.05 -2.45 0.46
C ILE A 2 -3.67 -3.13 0.35
N THR A 3 -3.28 -3.89 1.38
CA THR A 3 -1.98 -4.56 1.50
C THR A 3 -1.94 -5.98 0.96
N TYR A 4 -3.10 -6.59 0.68
CA TYR A 4 -3.17 -7.99 0.30
C TYR A 4 -3.25 -8.11 -1.22
N ASP A 5 -2.22 -8.72 -1.81
CA ASP A 5 -2.19 -9.14 -3.20
C ASP A 5 -1.81 -10.63 -3.22
N PRO A 6 -2.77 -11.55 -3.39
CA PRO A 6 -2.49 -12.98 -3.36
C PRO A 6 -1.57 -13.44 -4.50
N ASN A 7 -1.48 -12.64 -5.57
CA ASN A 7 -0.74 -12.94 -6.78
C ASN A 7 0.61 -12.17 -6.85
N TYR A 8 1.07 -11.56 -5.75
CA TYR A 8 2.34 -10.86 -5.69
C TYR A 8 3.01 -10.94 -4.33
N ASN A 9 4.17 -11.61 -4.26
CA ASN A 9 4.98 -11.58 -3.04
C ASN A 9 5.78 -10.27 -2.97
N TYR A 10 5.53 -9.52 -1.91
CA TYR A 10 6.16 -8.22 -1.67
C TYR A 10 7.47 -8.31 -0.87
N GLU A 11 7.91 -9.52 -0.52
CA GLU A 11 9.08 -9.83 0.31
C GLU A 11 10.43 -9.69 -0.42
N ASP A 12 10.44 -9.70 -1.76
CA ASP A 12 11.70 -9.66 -2.54
C ASP A 12 12.35 -8.26 -2.65
N ASP A 13 11.75 -7.26 -1.98
CA ASP A 13 12.20 -5.85 -1.99
C ASP A 13 12.92 -5.48 -0.66
N GLU A 14 13.10 -6.44 0.25
CA GLU A 14 13.86 -6.31 1.51
C GLU A 14 15.21 -7.00 1.38
N GLU A 15 16.15 -6.35 0.68
CA GLU A 15 17.53 -6.82 0.55
C GLU A 15 18.22 -6.82 1.94
N GLY A 16 18.41 -8.02 2.53
CA GLY A 16 19.48 -8.29 3.48
C GLY A 16 19.14 -9.10 4.74
N GLY A 17 19.25 -10.43 4.65
CA GLY A 17 19.49 -11.27 5.83
C GLY A 17 19.15 -12.76 5.67
N GLY A 18 20.19 -13.60 5.48
CA GLY A 18 20.32 -15.06 5.73
C GLY A 18 19.07 -15.94 5.50
N GLY A 19 19.03 -16.86 4.54
CA GLY A 19 20.02 -17.93 4.35
C GLY A 19 19.85 -18.97 5.44
N GLU A 20 19.03 -20.00 5.20
CA GLU A 20 19.14 -21.34 5.80
C GLU A 20 18.20 -22.32 5.05
N ASP A 21 18.84 -23.14 4.21
CA ASP A 21 18.40 -24.48 3.83
C ASP A 21 18.25 -25.34 5.09
N GLU A 22 17.15 -26.09 5.22
CA GLU A 22 17.18 -27.40 5.88
C GLU A 22 16.39 -28.41 5.05
N GLU A 23 17.14 -29.36 4.48
CA GLU A 23 16.67 -30.51 3.73
C GLU A 23 16.29 -31.70 4.66
N MET A 24 15.50 -32.64 4.09
CA MET A 24 15.40 -34.10 4.39
C MET A 24 14.33 -34.51 5.43
N GLU A 25 13.57 -35.62 5.32
CA GLU A 25 13.66 -36.85 4.52
C GLU A 25 12.30 -37.59 4.45
N ASP A 26 12.27 -38.64 3.62
CA ASP A 26 11.24 -39.53 3.04
C ASP A 26 10.39 -40.42 4.01
N GLU A 27 9.17 -40.82 3.57
CA GLU A 27 8.69 -42.23 3.58
C GLU A 27 7.27 -42.40 2.96
N SER A 28 7.23 -42.98 1.76
CA SER A 28 6.28 -43.99 1.22
C SER A 28 4.76 -43.92 1.52
N PHE A 29 3.94 -43.57 0.51
CA PHE A 29 2.54 -44.04 0.39
C PHE A 29 2.15 -44.25 -1.09
N GLU A 30 1.54 -45.41 -1.39
CA GLU A 30 1.17 -45.87 -2.74
C GLU A 30 0.02 -45.05 -3.36
N PRO A 31 -0.04 -44.89 -4.70
CA PRO A 31 -0.96 -43.97 -5.36
C PRO A 31 -2.34 -44.60 -5.59
N GLU A 32 -3.29 -44.31 -4.71
CA GLU A 32 -4.70 -44.55 -4.99
C GLU A 32 -5.21 -43.46 -5.94
N ALA A 33 -5.68 -43.89 -7.11
CA ALA A 33 -6.19 -43.05 -8.17
C ALA A 33 -7.30 -42.11 -7.67
N TYR A 34 -6.92 -40.86 -7.38
CA TYR A 34 -7.86 -39.78 -7.18
C TYR A 34 -8.62 -39.56 -8.50
N PRO A 35 -9.97 -39.52 -8.47
CA PRO A 35 -10.72 -39.09 -9.63
C PRO A 35 -10.28 -37.67 -9.97
N GLU A 36 -9.85 -37.51 -11.22
CA GLU A 36 -9.62 -36.28 -11.97
C GLU A 36 -10.02 -35.04 -11.16
N SER A 37 -9.02 -34.45 -10.51
CA SER A 37 -9.12 -33.10 -9.96
C SER A 37 -9.77 -32.25 -11.04
N ASP A 38 -10.89 -31.61 -10.75
CA ASP A 38 -11.36 -30.43 -11.48
C ASP A 38 -10.24 -29.39 -11.40
N SER A 39 -9.24 -29.55 -12.25
CA SER A 39 -8.26 -28.54 -12.65
C SER A 39 -8.89 -27.66 -13.73
N GLU A 40 -10.22 -27.55 -13.74
CA GLU A 40 -10.93 -26.47 -14.41
C GLU A 40 -10.80 -25.21 -13.54
N GLU A 41 -9.67 -24.54 -13.77
CA GLU A 41 -9.74 -23.17 -14.23
C GLU A 41 -10.18 -22.13 -13.18
N TYR A 42 -9.38 -21.97 -12.11
CA TYR A 42 -9.10 -20.59 -11.67
C TYR A 42 -8.25 -19.91 -12.75
N SER A 43 -8.90 -19.51 -13.84
CA SER A 43 -8.30 -18.65 -14.85
C SER A 43 -7.91 -17.33 -14.17
N ASP A 44 -6.67 -16.90 -14.37
CA ASP A 44 -6.13 -15.60 -13.94
C ASP A 44 -7.04 -14.41 -14.33
N ASP A 45 -7.95 -14.62 -15.30
CA ASP A 45 -8.99 -13.65 -15.71
C ASP A 45 -9.99 -13.26 -14.60
N ASP A 46 -10.16 -14.09 -13.55
CA ASP A 46 -11.06 -13.80 -12.43
C ASP A 46 -10.36 -13.17 -11.21
N ASP A 47 -9.05 -12.85 -11.26
CA ASP A 47 -8.39 -12.11 -10.17
C ASP A 47 -8.89 -10.65 -10.11
N MET A 48 -10.00 -10.46 -9.41
CA MET A 48 -10.62 -9.17 -9.13
C MET A 48 -10.06 -8.49 -7.88
N SER A 49 -8.97 -9.02 -7.30
CA SER A 49 -8.37 -8.46 -6.08
C SER A 49 -7.95 -7.00 -6.27
N TRP A 50 -7.50 -6.63 -7.48
CA TRP A 50 -7.18 -5.25 -7.81
C TRP A 50 -8.40 -4.32 -7.66
N LYS A 51 -9.62 -4.76 -7.99
CA LYS A 51 -10.85 -3.96 -7.80
C LYS A 51 -11.13 -3.71 -6.33
N VAL A 52 -10.88 -4.69 -5.47
CA VAL A 52 -10.99 -4.54 -4.01
C VAL A 52 -9.97 -3.53 -3.50
N ARG A 53 -8.72 -3.61 -3.97
CA ARG A 53 -7.68 -2.62 -3.63
C ARG A 53 -8.07 -1.20 -4.10
N ARG A 54 -8.63 -1.05 -5.30
CA ARG A 54 -9.17 0.24 -5.79
C ARG A 54 -10.29 0.78 -4.91
N ALA A 55 -11.27 -0.06 -4.59
CA ALA A 55 -12.39 0.34 -3.73
C ALA A 55 -11.89 0.79 -2.35
N ALA A 56 -10.93 0.07 -1.77
CA ALA A 56 -10.30 0.44 -0.51
C ALA A 56 -9.57 1.79 -0.59
N ALA A 57 -8.77 2.04 -1.64
CA ALA A 57 -8.07 3.30 -1.83
C ALA A 57 -9.04 4.49 -1.95
N LYS A 58 -10.12 4.34 -2.72
CA LYS A 58 -11.17 5.37 -2.86
C LYS A 58 -11.97 5.61 -1.58
N CYS A 59 -12.20 4.55 -0.81
CA CYS A 59 -12.82 4.66 0.51
C CYS A 59 -11.94 5.47 1.46
N LEU A 60 -10.63 5.18 1.50
CA LEU A 60 -9.67 5.96 2.30
C LEU A 60 -9.63 7.43 1.87
N GLU A 61 -9.59 7.72 0.56
CA GLU A 61 -9.67 9.10 0.05
C GLU A 61 -10.93 9.82 0.53
N SER A 62 -12.08 9.13 0.50
CA SER A 62 -13.36 9.69 0.96
C SER A 62 -13.35 9.99 2.45
N VAL A 63 -12.75 9.11 3.27
CA VAL A 63 -12.58 9.35 4.71
C VAL A 63 -11.65 10.53 4.99
N ILE A 64 -10.52 10.59 4.30
CA ILE A 64 -9.54 11.69 4.41
C ILE A 64 -10.18 13.05 4.10
N THR A 65 -11.00 13.12 3.05
CA THR A 65 -11.62 14.38 2.59
C THR A 65 -12.81 14.82 3.42
N THR A 66 -13.38 13.95 4.25
CA THR A 66 -14.60 14.25 5.03
C THR A 66 -14.35 14.36 6.53
N ARG A 67 -13.23 13.82 7.05
CA ARG A 67 -12.96 13.70 8.49
C ARG A 67 -11.63 14.36 8.88
N HIS A 68 -11.56 15.69 8.77
CA HIS A 68 -10.33 16.46 9.05
C HIS A 68 -9.86 16.37 10.50
N GLU A 69 -10.77 16.11 11.43
CA GLU A 69 -10.48 15.91 12.85
C GLU A 69 -9.64 14.66 13.13
N LEU A 70 -9.61 13.70 12.20
CA LEU A 70 -8.85 12.45 12.31
C LEU A 70 -7.48 12.52 11.61
N LEU A 71 -7.09 13.67 11.05
CA LEU A 71 -5.86 13.77 10.24
C LEU A 71 -4.60 13.32 10.99
N ALA A 72 -4.48 13.64 12.28
CA ALA A 72 -3.33 13.21 13.08
C ALA A 72 -3.26 11.68 13.19
N GLU A 73 -4.40 11.02 13.44
CA GLU A 73 -4.51 9.57 13.48
C GLU A 73 -4.21 8.95 12.10
N MET A 74 -4.72 9.54 11.03
CA MET A 74 -4.46 9.08 9.66
C MET A 74 -2.97 9.16 9.30
N TYR A 75 -2.22 10.12 9.83
CA TYR A 75 -0.76 10.16 9.66
C TYR A 75 -0.01 9.06 10.42
N GLN A 76 -0.60 8.52 11.47
CA GLN A 76 -0.05 7.41 12.24
C GLN A 76 -0.38 6.06 11.61
N THR A 77 -1.60 5.88 11.08
CA THR A 77 -2.10 4.58 10.62
C THR A 77 -2.19 4.46 9.09
N VAL A 78 -2.78 5.46 8.41
CA VAL A 78 -3.09 5.40 6.97
C VAL A 78 -1.90 5.83 6.11
N SER A 79 -1.22 6.91 6.48
CA SER A 79 -0.05 7.44 5.75
C SER A 79 1.05 6.38 5.53
N PRO A 80 1.54 5.66 6.57
CA PRO A 80 2.56 4.63 6.35
C PRO A 80 2.04 3.47 5.48
N ALA A 81 0.78 3.07 5.63
CA ALA A 81 0.18 2.00 4.83
C ALA A 81 0.10 2.38 3.33
N LEU A 82 -0.29 3.62 3.01
CA LEU A 82 -0.32 4.12 1.65
C LEU A 82 1.09 4.22 1.05
N ILE A 83 2.07 4.77 1.78
CA ILE A 83 3.47 4.87 1.32
C ILE A 83 4.04 3.47 1.01
N ALA A 84 3.81 2.50 1.89
CA ALA A 84 4.25 1.12 1.70
C ALA A 84 3.60 0.44 0.47
N ARG A 85 2.54 1.03 -0.10
CA ARG A 85 1.84 0.56 -1.29
C ARG A 85 2.15 1.35 -2.56
N PHE A 86 3.09 2.29 -2.51
CA PHE A 86 3.58 2.94 -3.74
C PHE A 86 4.27 1.96 -4.71
N LYS A 87 4.60 0.75 -4.25
CA LYS A 87 5.08 -0.37 -5.05
C LYS A 87 4.00 -1.20 -5.76
N GLU A 88 2.73 -0.76 -5.73
CA GLU A 88 1.63 -1.42 -6.45
C GLU A 88 1.98 -1.58 -7.94
N ARG A 89 1.70 -2.76 -8.52
CA ARG A 89 1.97 -3.05 -9.94
C ARG A 89 0.84 -2.57 -10.85
N GLU A 90 -0.39 -2.68 -10.36
CA GLU A 90 -1.61 -2.30 -11.09
C GLU A 90 -1.72 -0.79 -11.22
N GLU A 91 -1.52 -0.25 -12.42
CA GLU A 91 -1.39 1.19 -12.63
C GLU A 91 -2.65 1.98 -12.22
N ASN A 92 -3.84 1.39 -12.44
CA ASN A 92 -5.11 1.97 -12.00
C ASN A 92 -5.20 2.02 -10.46
N VAL A 93 -4.76 0.98 -9.76
CA VAL A 93 -4.75 0.92 -8.29
C VAL A 93 -3.72 1.91 -7.75
N LYS A 94 -2.54 1.98 -8.36
CA LYS A 94 -1.48 2.93 -8.01
C LYS A 94 -1.96 4.38 -8.13
N CYS A 95 -2.68 4.72 -9.20
CA CYS A 95 -3.28 6.04 -9.37
C CYS A 95 -4.27 6.37 -8.22
N ASP A 96 -5.13 5.43 -7.84
CA ASP A 96 -6.06 5.61 -6.73
C ASP A 96 -5.33 5.77 -5.37
N ILE A 97 -4.24 5.01 -5.13
CA ILE A 97 -3.39 5.15 -3.93
C ILE A 97 -2.72 6.53 -3.85
N LEU A 98 -2.15 7.00 -4.96
CA LEU A 98 -1.52 8.32 -5.04
C LEU A 98 -2.54 9.44 -4.89
N SER A 99 -3.77 9.25 -5.39
CA SER A 99 -4.87 10.20 -5.22
C SER A 99 -5.29 10.31 -3.76
N ALA A 100 -5.47 9.19 -3.07
CA ALA A 100 -5.74 9.17 -1.63
C ALA A 100 -4.64 9.88 -0.81
N TYR A 101 -3.37 9.62 -1.12
CA TYR A 101 -2.27 10.30 -0.41
C TYR A 101 -2.23 11.81 -0.74
N THR A 102 -2.52 12.19 -1.99
CA THR A 102 -2.62 13.60 -2.39
C THR A 102 -3.76 14.31 -1.65
N ALA A 103 -4.88 13.64 -1.43
CA ALA A 103 -5.98 14.16 -0.63
C ALA A 103 -5.53 14.43 0.82
N LEU A 104 -4.72 13.54 1.42
CA LEU A 104 -4.18 13.72 2.77
C LEU A 104 -3.28 14.97 2.85
N LEU A 105 -2.42 15.17 1.86
CA LEU A 105 -1.58 16.37 1.77
C LEU A 105 -2.40 17.66 1.64
N ARG A 106 -3.46 17.62 0.83
CA ARG A 106 -4.37 18.77 0.65
C ARG A 106 -5.14 19.09 1.93
N ALA A 107 -5.67 18.08 2.61
CA ALA A 107 -6.41 18.23 3.86
C ALA A 107 -5.55 18.79 5.00
N THR A 108 -4.24 18.55 4.96
CA THR A 108 -3.27 19.02 5.97
C THR A 108 -2.96 20.51 5.85
N ARG A 109 -3.27 21.12 4.71
CA ARG A 109 -3.15 22.56 4.55
C ARG A 109 -4.29 23.25 5.31
N PRO A 110 -4.00 24.03 6.38
CA PRO A 110 -5.05 24.78 7.05
C PRO A 110 -5.65 25.82 6.07
N PRO A 111 -6.97 26.08 6.16
CA PRO A 111 -7.60 27.16 5.41
C PRO A 111 -6.84 28.47 5.65
N PRO A 112 -6.77 29.39 4.67
CA PRO A 112 -6.07 30.66 4.84
C PRO A 112 -6.49 31.44 6.09
N ALA A 113 -7.77 31.34 6.47
CA ALA A 113 -8.32 31.97 7.67
C ALA A 113 -7.80 31.38 9.00
N LEU A 114 -7.24 30.16 8.99
CA LEU A 114 -6.73 29.43 10.15
C LEU A 114 -5.21 29.24 10.10
N GLN A 115 -4.51 29.92 9.18
CA GLN A 115 -3.06 29.92 9.13
C GLN A 115 -2.52 30.75 10.29
N ALA A 116 -2.24 30.08 11.42
CA ALA A 116 -1.56 30.72 12.54
C ALA A 116 -0.07 30.93 12.20
N PRO A 117 0.54 32.06 12.58
CA PRO A 117 1.98 32.29 12.47
C PRO A 117 2.80 31.48 13.50
N ILE A 118 2.13 30.69 14.34
CA ILE A 118 2.73 29.92 15.43
C ILE A 118 3.13 28.54 14.90
N ALA A 119 4.28 28.05 15.34
CA ALA A 119 4.74 26.71 14.99
C ALA A 119 3.68 25.66 15.37
N PRO A 120 3.43 24.66 14.49
CA PRO A 120 2.51 23.57 14.80
C PRO A 120 2.94 22.83 16.07
N SER A 121 1.98 22.37 16.87
CA SER A 121 2.24 21.42 17.96
C SER A 121 2.84 20.12 17.41
N ASP A 122 3.60 19.38 18.23
CA ASP A 122 4.29 18.15 17.79
C ASP A 122 3.34 17.08 17.20
N ASP A 123 2.10 17.02 17.71
CA ASP A 123 1.05 16.10 17.23
C ASP A 123 0.18 16.68 16.12
N SER A 124 0.48 17.88 15.62
CA SER A 124 -0.32 18.47 14.54
C SER A 124 -0.14 17.67 13.24
N PRO A 125 -1.16 17.64 12.35
CA PRO A 125 -1.04 17.04 11.03
C PRO A 125 0.16 17.56 10.22
N GLN A 126 0.54 18.84 10.40
CA GLN A 126 1.69 19.43 9.72
C GLN A 126 3.02 18.91 10.28
N ALA A 127 3.16 18.80 11.60
CA ALA A 127 4.35 18.22 12.23
C ALA A 127 4.51 16.74 11.84
N LEU A 128 3.42 15.98 11.86
CA LEU A 128 3.39 14.58 11.44
C LEU A 128 3.72 14.42 9.94
N LEU A 129 3.22 15.32 9.07
CA LEU A 129 3.62 15.34 7.66
C LEU A 129 5.14 15.49 7.50
N LEU A 130 5.76 16.43 8.23
CA LEU A 130 7.22 16.63 8.17
C LEU A 130 7.98 15.37 8.56
N GLN A 131 7.51 14.64 9.58
CA GLN A 131 8.10 13.35 9.98
C GLN A 131 7.98 12.29 8.88
N ARG A 132 6.94 12.35 8.02
CA ARG A 132 6.71 11.40 6.93
C ARG A 132 7.46 11.73 5.64
N VAL A 133 8.00 12.94 5.49
CA VAL A 133 8.68 13.41 4.26
C VAL A 133 9.75 12.42 3.76
N PRO A 134 10.67 11.89 4.59
CA PRO A 134 11.72 10.98 4.09
C PRO A 134 11.15 9.71 3.46
N GLY A 135 10.13 9.10 4.09
CA GLY A 135 9.47 7.89 3.57
C GLY A 135 8.68 8.17 2.31
N LEU A 136 7.96 9.30 2.28
CA LEU A 136 7.21 9.76 1.13
C LEU A 136 8.12 9.99 -0.09
N VAL A 137 9.25 10.68 0.10
CA VAL A 137 10.22 10.95 -0.98
C VAL A 137 10.81 9.64 -1.51
N ARG A 138 11.23 8.72 -0.64
CA ARG A 138 11.74 7.40 -1.07
C ARG A 138 10.70 6.63 -1.88
N GLY A 139 9.46 6.56 -1.38
CA GLY A 139 8.37 5.91 -2.10
C GLY A 139 8.09 6.55 -3.46
N ALA A 140 8.01 7.88 -3.51
CA ALA A 140 7.74 8.62 -4.75
C ALA A 140 8.86 8.45 -5.79
N LEU A 141 10.14 8.45 -5.35
CA LEU A 141 11.27 8.20 -6.24
C LEU A 141 11.20 6.80 -6.88
N ARG A 142 10.75 5.77 -6.15
CA ARG A 142 10.53 4.43 -6.71
C ARG A 142 9.49 4.46 -7.84
N VAL A 143 8.37 5.16 -7.62
CA VAL A 143 7.31 5.32 -8.63
C VAL A 143 7.84 6.04 -9.88
N ILE A 144 8.60 7.12 -9.71
CA ILE A 144 9.14 7.92 -10.83
C ILE A 144 10.17 7.12 -11.63
N ARG A 145 11.11 6.43 -10.94
CA ARG A 145 12.13 5.60 -11.60
C ARG A 145 11.51 4.47 -12.41
N GLY A 146 10.45 3.84 -11.90
CA GLY A 146 9.71 2.80 -12.62
C GLY A 146 9.07 3.29 -13.93
N ARG A 147 8.81 4.59 -14.09
CA ARG A 147 8.28 5.18 -15.34
C ARG A 147 9.36 5.60 -16.33
N SER A 148 10.60 5.81 -15.89
CA SER A 148 11.69 6.36 -16.72
C SER A 148 12.28 5.34 -17.70
N VAL A 149 11.91 4.07 -17.61
CA VAL A 149 12.29 3.03 -18.57
C VAL A 149 11.25 3.02 -19.69
N ARG A 150 11.41 3.89 -20.70
CA ARG A 150 10.78 3.81 -22.02
C ARG A 150 11.43 4.79 -22.98
#